data_AF-A0A315QPS7-F1
#
_entry.id   AF-A0A315QPS7-F1
#
_cell.length_a   1.000
_cell.length_b   1.000
_cell.length_c   1.000
_cell.angle_alpha   90.00
_cell.angle_beta   90.00
_cell.angle_gamma   90.00
#
_symmetry.space_group_name_H-M   'P 1'
#
loop_
_entity.id
_entity.type
_entity.pdbx_description
1 polymer ?
#
loop_
_entity_poly.entity_id
_entity_poly.type
_entity_poly.pdbx_seq_one_letter_code
_entity_poly.pdbx_strand_id
1 'polypeptide(L)'
;MMSNHIHLQLQTKDIQIWRIMRGINWRYARYFNERNSTVGHVFQGRYRSKIIENNYYDLVVSRYIHLNPVKEKLVIKPEDYKWSSYSIYMGLRKSNLVNEKEILNYFGGNKILYNDYVMYNYK
;
A
#
# COMPACT_ATOMS: atom_id res chain seq x y z
N MET A 1 0.02 4.68 -3.32
CA MET A 1 0.35 4.87 -4.75
C MET A 1 1.27 6.06 -4.84
N MET A 2 2.46 5.92 -5.42
CA MET A 2 3.41 7.01 -5.66
C MET A 2 3.10 7.67 -7.02
N SER A 3 3.88 8.68 -7.41
CA SER A 3 3.71 9.36 -8.70
C SER A 3 3.93 8.45 -9.92
N ASN A 4 4.77 7.42 -9.80
CA ASN A 4 5.17 6.54 -10.90
C ASN A 4 5.02 5.03 -10.63
N HIS A 5 4.71 4.60 -9.39
CA HIS A 5 4.55 3.18 -9.05
C HIS A 5 3.63 2.97 -7.83
N ILE A 6 3.30 1.71 -7.52
CA ILE A 6 2.53 1.34 -6.33
C ILE A 6 3.26 0.27 -5.52
N HIS A 7 3.10 0.35 -4.20
CA HIS A 7 3.40 -0.75 -3.29
C HIS A 7 2.10 -1.28 -2.69
N LEU A 8 1.95 -2.59 -2.67
CA LEU A 8 0.81 -3.29 -2.10
C LEU A 8 1.31 -4.38 -1.16
N GLN A 9 0.75 -4.42 0.04
CA GLN A 9 0.87 -5.54 0.96
C GLN A 9 -0.44 -6.31 0.85
N LEU A 10 -0.36 -7.54 0.33
CA LEU A 10 -1.51 -8.35 -0.04
C LEU A 10 -1.42 -9.71 0.65
N GLN A 11 -2.53 -10.13 1.23
CA GLN A 11 -2.74 -11.48 1.71
C GLN A 11 -3.85 -12.12 0.89
N THR A 12 -3.67 -13.39 0.55
CA THR A 12 -4.64 -14.18 -0.22
C THR A 12 -4.68 -15.59 0.37
N LYS A 13 -5.84 -16.24 0.30
CA LYS A 13 -6.01 -17.63 0.71
C LYS A 13 -5.64 -18.54 -0.47
N ASP A 14 -6.58 -18.68 -1.40
CA ASP A 14 -6.47 -19.68 -2.48
C ASP A 14 -6.20 -19.06 -3.86
N ILE A 15 -6.23 -17.73 -3.97
CA ILE A 15 -6.04 -17.03 -5.24
C ILE A 15 -4.57 -16.71 -5.41
N GLN A 16 -3.96 -17.14 -6.52
CA GLN A 16 -2.57 -16.80 -6.81
C GLN A 16 -2.42 -15.30 -7.09
N ILE A 17 -1.40 -14.66 -6.51
CA ILE A 17 -1.13 -13.21 -6.61
C ILE A 17 -1.10 -12.74 -8.07
N TRP A 18 -0.54 -13.54 -8.99
CA TRP A 18 -0.46 -13.18 -10.41
C TRP A 18 -1.84 -12.98 -11.04
N ARG A 19 -2.89 -13.68 -10.61
CA ARG A 19 -4.25 -13.52 -11.13
C ARG A 19 -4.83 -12.17 -10.70
N ILE A 20 -4.60 -11.80 -9.44
CA ILE A 20 -5.01 -10.51 -8.88
C ILE A 20 -4.30 -9.38 -9.63
N MET A 21 -2.97 -9.45 -9.73
CA MET A 21 -2.17 -8.42 -10.39
C MET A 21 -2.47 -8.32 -11.89
N ARG A 22 -2.72 -9.44 -12.58
CA ARG A 22 -3.18 -9.44 -13.98
C ARG A 22 -4.50 -8.67 -14.12
N GLY A 23 -5.46 -8.94 -13.23
CA GLY A 23 -6.76 -8.26 -13.24
C GLY A 23 -6.64 -6.75 -13.01
N ILE A 24 -5.90 -6.35 -11.97
CA ILE A 24 -5.66 -4.93 -11.63
C ILE A 24 -4.98 -4.21 -12.80
N ASN A 25 -3.86 -4.75 -13.28
CA ASN A 25 -3.07 -4.10 -14.32
C ASN A 25 -3.84 -4.04 -15.65
N TRP A 26 -4.52 -5.11 -16.04
CA TRP A 26 -5.28 -5.12 -17.30
C TRP A 26 -6.42 -4.10 -17.28
N ARG A 27 -7.22 -4.07 -16.20
CA ARG A 27 -8.34 -3.12 -16.09
C ARG A 27 -7.84 -1.68 -16.05
N TYR A 28 -6.76 -1.40 -15.33
CA TYR A 28 -6.19 -0.05 -15.28
C TYR A 28 -5.60 0.38 -16.62
N ALA A 29 -4.83 -0.49 -17.29
CA ALA A 29 -4.23 -0.16 -18.58
C ALA A 29 -5.30 0.13 -19.65
N ARG A 30 -6.36 -0.68 -19.68
CA ARG A 30 -7.51 -0.46 -20.57
C ARG A 30 -8.19 0.88 -20.27
N TYR A 31 -8.54 1.11 -19.00
CA TYR A 31 -9.14 2.37 -18.57
C TYR A 31 -8.28 3.59 -18.94
N PHE A 32 -6.97 3.52 -18.69
CA PHE A 32 -6.05 4.60 -18.99
C PHE A 32 -6.00 4.89 -20.49
N ASN A 33 -5.86 3.85 -21.32
CA ASN A 33 -5.80 3.98 -22.77
C ASN A 33 -7.11 4.54 -23.35
N GLU A 34 -8.27 4.01 -22.91
CA GLU A 34 -9.58 4.50 -23.32
C GLU A 34 -9.78 5.97 -22.91
N ARG A 35 -9.39 6.35 -21.69
CA ARG A 35 -9.54 7.71 -21.18
C ARG A 35 -8.65 8.73 -21.88
N ASN A 36 -7.46 8.33 -22.32
CA ASN A 36 -6.48 9.23 -22.94
C ASN A 36 -6.41 9.07 -24.46
N SER A 37 -7.26 8.24 -25.07
CA SER A 37 -7.24 7.90 -26.50
C SER A 37 -5.87 7.39 -26.98
N THR A 38 -5.17 6.64 -26.13
CA THR A 38 -3.85 6.05 -26.43
C THR A 38 -3.96 4.54 -26.64
N VAL A 39 -2.91 3.94 -27.21
CA VAL A 39 -2.78 2.48 -27.36
C VAL A 39 -1.42 2.01 -26.86
N GLY A 40 -1.29 0.72 -26.56
CA GLY A 40 -0.03 0.10 -26.14
C GLY A 40 0.14 -0.05 -24.63
N HIS A 41 1.39 -0.26 -24.20
CA HIS A 41 1.74 -0.60 -22.82
C HIS A 41 1.68 0.63 -21.90
N VAL A 42 0.94 0.52 -20.80
CA VAL A 42 0.85 1.55 -19.74
C VAL A 42 1.88 1.32 -18.64
N PHE A 43 2.15 0.06 -18.30
CA PHE A 43 3.12 -0.30 -17.26
C PHE A 43 4.49 -0.59 -17.89
N GLN A 44 5.56 -0.13 -17.24
CA GLN A 44 6.94 -0.34 -17.68
C GLN A 44 7.37 -1.82 -17.69
N GLY A 45 6.66 -2.71 -16.99
CA GLY A 45 6.98 -4.13 -16.94
C GLY A 45 6.07 -4.93 -16.02
N ARG A 46 6.49 -6.17 -15.73
CA ARG A 46 5.80 -7.04 -14.77
C ARG A 46 5.93 -6.49 -13.35
N TYR A 47 4.93 -6.77 -12.52
CA TYR A 47 5.02 -6.51 -11.09
C TYR A 47 6.18 -7.32 -10.47
N ARG A 48 6.76 -6.78 -9.39
CA ARG A 48 7.69 -7.50 -8.53
C ARG A 48 6.97 -7.90 -7.24
N SER A 49 7.34 -9.04 -6.68
CA SER A 49 6.75 -9.55 -5.45
C SER A 49 7.80 -10.27 -4.61
N LYS A 50 7.68 -10.14 -3.30
CA LYS A 50 8.49 -10.84 -2.31
C LYS A 50 7.56 -11.39 -1.25
N ILE A 51 7.74 -12.65 -0.87
CA ILE A 51 6.93 -13.30 0.17
C ILE A 51 7.32 -12.71 1.53
N ILE A 52 6.33 -12.49 2.38
CA ILE A 52 6.50 -12.10 3.77
C ILE A 52 6.33 -13.38 4.61
N GLU A 53 7.42 -13.83 5.22
CA GLU A 53 7.47 -15.15 5.90
C GLU A 53 7.38 -15.04 7.42
N ASN A 54 7.46 -13.84 7.99
CA ASN A 54 7.40 -13.63 9.44
C ASN A 54 6.77 -12.29 9.82
N ASN A 55 6.26 -12.25 11.05
CA ASN A 55 5.53 -11.11 11.62
C ASN A 55 6.38 -9.84 11.70
N TYR A 56 7.68 -9.96 12.00
CA TYR A 56 8.56 -8.79 12.03
C TYR A 56 8.66 -8.14 10.64
N TYR A 57 8.84 -8.96 9.60
CA TYR A 57 8.96 -8.47 8.24
C TYR A 57 7.63 -7.88 7.73
N ASP A 58 6.49 -8.41 8.18
CA ASP A 58 5.16 -7.89 7.90
C ASP A 58 4.98 -6.44 8.41
N LEU A 59 5.43 -6.17 9.63
CA LEU A 59 5.45 -4.83 10.22
C LEU A 59 6.41 -3.89 9.49
N VAL A 60 7.62 -4.36 9.16
CA VAL A 60 8.63 -3.57 8.44
C VAL A 60 8.12 -3.14 7.07
N VAL A 61 7.45 -4.04 6.34
CA VAL A 61 6.84 -3.72 5.04
C VAL A 61 5.71 -2.70 5.20
N SER A 62 4.80 -2.89 6.16
CA SER A 62 3.70 -1.95 6.40
C SER A 62 4.23 -0.55 6.68
N ARG A 63 5.20 -0.45 7.59
CA ARG A 63 5.89 0.82 7.92
C ARG A 63 6.58 1.43 6.72
N TYR A 64 7.31 0.63 5.94
CA TYR A 64 7.99 1.11 4.74
C TYR A 64 6.99 1.73 3.75
N ILE A 65 5.88 1.05 3.47
CA ILE A 65 4.85 1.51 2.53
C ILE A 65 4.25 2.83 3.02
N HIS A 66 3.91 2.92 4.30
CA HIS A 66 3.28 4.12 4.88
C HIS A 66 4.23 5.32 4.97
N LEU A 67 5.53 5.09 5.19
CA LEU A 67 6.54 6.17 5.20
C LEU A 67 7.01 6.59 3.82
N ASN A 68 6.78 5.81 2.77
CA ASN A 68 7.33 6.10 1.44
C ASN A 68 6.96 7.52 0.94
N PRO A 69 5.71 8.01 1.07
CA PRO A 69 5.37 9.38 0.67
C PRO A 69 6.16 10.48 1.40
N VAL A 70 6.50 10.24 2.67
CA VAL A 70 7.33 11.17 3.48
C VAL A 70 8.78 11.11 3.02
N LYS A 71 9.32 9.91 2.78
CA LYS A 71 10.69 9.70 2.29
C LYS A 71 10.92 10.36 0.94
N GLU A 72 9.93 10.29 0.04
CA GLU A 72 9.95 10.95 -1.26
C GLU A 72 9.57 12.45 -1.21
N LYS A 73 9.43 13.02 0.00
CA LYS A 73 9.11 14.44 0.24
C LYS A 73 7.81 14.91 -0.42
N LEU A 74 6.86 14.00 -0.64
CA LEU A 74 5.55 14.33 -1.22
C LEU A 74 4.62 14.96 -0.17
N VAL A 75 4.82 14.62 1.10
CA VAL A 75 4.09 15.14 2.26
C VAL A 75 5.02 15.21 3.47
N ILE A 76 4.66 16.03 4.46
CA ILE A 76 5.38 16.10 5.74
C ILE A 76 4.95 14.96 6.65
N LYS A 77 3.64 14.68 6.72
CA LYS A 77 3.09 13.61 7.55
C LYS A 77 2.46 12.51 6.69
N PRO A 78 2.59 11.23 7.06
CA PRO A 78 2.07 10.12 6.26
C PRO A 78 0.54 10.14 6.10
N GLU A 79 -0.21 10.70 7.04
CA GLU A 79 -1.67 10.84 6.98
C GLU A 79 -2.15 11.83 5.91
N ASP A 80 -1.32 12.81 5.54
CA ASP A 80 -1.65 13.81 4.53
C ASP A 80 -1.64 13.19 3.11
N TYR A 81 -1.01 12.02 2.95
CA TYR A 81 -0.96 11.36 1.66
C TYR A 81 -2.23 10.58 1.35
N LYS A 82 -3.16 11.24 0.66
CA LYS A 82 -4.48 10.70 0.32
C LYS A 82 -4.46 9.33 -0.38
N TRP A 83 -3.38 9.03 -1.11
CA TRP A 83 -3.19 7.78 -1.88
C TRP A 83 -2.49 6.66 -1.11
N SER A 84 -2.34 6.79 0.21
CA SER A 84 -1.90 5.75 1.15
C SER A 84 -3.06 5.27 2.01
N SER A 85 -2.94 4.05 2.54
CA SER A 85 -3.87 3.52 3.55
C SER A 85 -3.58 4.02 4.97
N TYR A 86 -2.51 4.79 5.20
CA TYR A 86 -2.12 5.22 6.55
C TYR A 86 -3.23 5.94 7.32
N SER A 87 -3.98 6.83 6.68
CA SER A 87 -5.12 7.52 7.31
C SER A 87 -6.24 6.57 7.76
N ILE A 88 -6.36 5.40 7.14
CA ILE A 88 -7.30 4.35 7.57
C ILE A 88 -6.81 3.69 8.85
N TYR A 89 -5.52 3.38 8.93
CA TYR A 89 -4.87 2.87 10.14
C TYR A 89 -5.00 3.85 11.31
N MET A 90 -4.92 5.14 11.05
CA MET A 90 -5.14 6.20 12.05
C MET A 90 -6.61 6.42 12.40
N GLY A 91 -7.56 5.78 11.70
CA GLY A 91 -9.00 5.97 11.90
C GLY A 91 -9.57 7.27 11.35
N LEU A 92 -8.79 8.03 10.57
CA LEU A 92 -9.21 9.28 9.94
C LEU A 92 -10.08 9.03 8.69
N ARG A 93 -10.01 7.82 8.11
CA ARG A 93 -10.81 7.40 6.96
C ARG A 93 -11.24 5.95 7.11
N LYS A 94 -12.38 5.58 6.52
CA LYS A 94 -12.85 4.18 6.44
C LYS A 94 -12.67 3.63 5.04
N SER A 95 -12.45 2.31 4.92
CA SER A 95 -12.35 1.62 3.63
C SER A 95 -12.76 0.16 3.80
N ASN A 96 -13.47 -0.38 2.80
CA ASN A 96 -13.77 -1.81 2.73
C ASN A 96 -12.68 -2.61 1.99
N LEU A 97 -11.64 -1.93 1.50
CA LEU A 97 -10.54 -2.54 0.74
C LEU A 97 -9.30 -2.81 1.59
N VAL A 98 -9.24 -2.27 2.81
CA VAL A 98 -8.10 -2.37 3.71
C VAL A 98 -8.55 -3.11 4.95
N ASN A 99 -7.81 -4.16 5.31
CA ASN A 99 -7.94 -4.80 6.62
C ASN A 99 -6.79 -4.31 7.50
N GLU A 100 -7.02 -3.28 8.30
CA GLU A 100 -6.04 -2.73 9.22
C GLU A 100 -5.83 -3.62 10.46
N LYS A 101 -6.76 -4.53 10.75
CA LYS A 101 -6.75 -5.30 12.00
C LYS A 101 -5.54 -6.22 12.10
N GLU A 102 -5.15 -6.89 11.02
CA GLU A 102 -4.00 -7.82 11.01
C GLU A 102 -2.74 -7.14 11.55
N ILE A 103 -2.41 -5.96 11.02
CA ILE A 103 -1.24 -5.21 11.45
C ILE A 103 -1.45 -4.56 12.82
N LEU A 104 -2.61 -3.97 13.09
CA LEU A 104 -2.89 -3.33 14.39
C LEU A 104 -2.90 -4.34 15.55
N ASN A 105 -3.23 -5.61 15.30
CA ASN A 105 -3.24 -6.66 16.32
C ASN A 105 -1.84 -6.93 16.90
N TYR A 106 -0.75 -6.71 16.15
CA TYR A 106 0.61 -6.75 16.71
C TYR A 106 0.84 -5.69 17.81
N PHE A 107 -0.03 -4.68 17.87
CA PHE A 107 -0.02 -3.60 18.87
C PHE A 107 -1.25 -3.66 19.79
N GLY A 108 -1.92 -4.81 19.89
CA GLY A 108 -3.14 -4.97 20.69
C GLY A 108 -4.32 -4.12 20.20
N GLY A 109 -4.34 -3.77 18.91
CA GLY A 109 -5.33 -2.86 18.32
C GLY A 109 -5.04 -1.37 18.56
N ASN A 110 -3.93 -1.03 19.23
CA ASN A 110 -3.60 0.35 19.59
C ASN A 110 -2.95 1.10 18.42
N LYS A 111 -3.71 2.03 17.83
CA LYS A 111 -3.27 2.87 16.71
C LYS A 111 -2.15 3.84 17.07
N ILE A 112 -2.09 4.28 18.34
CA ILE A 112 -1.04 5.18 18.83
C ILE A 112 0.30 4.45 18.84
N LEU A 113 0.34 3.21 19.33
CA LEU A 113 1.56 2.38 19.31
C LEU A 113 2.01 2.08 17.88
N TYR A 114 1.07 1.80 16.96
CA TYR A 114 1.40 1.64 15.54
C TYR A 114 1.98 2.93 14.95
N ASN A 115 1.37 4.09 15.24
CA ASN A 115 1.88 5.39 14.80
C ASN A 115 3.29 5.65 15.34
N ASP A 116 3.55 5.39 16.62
CA ASP A 116 4.88 5.54 17.21
C ASP A 116 5.91 4.61 16.55
N TYR A 117 5.52 3.36 16.25
CA TYR A 117 6.37 2.43 15.50
C TYR A 117 6.69 2.96 14.10
N VAL A 118 5.69 3.44 13.36
CA VAL A 118 5.89 3.97 12.01
C VAL A 118 6.78 5.21 12.03
N MET A 119 6.51 6.14 12.94
CA MET A 119 7.16 7.45 13.04
C MET A 119 8.48 7.43 13.85
N TYR A 120 8.93 6.26 14.33
CA TYR A 120 10.20 6.15 15.05
C TYR A 120 11.36 6.69 14.19
N ASN A 121 12.13 7.69 14.65
CA ASN A 121 13.14 8.43 13.87
C ASN A 121 12.62 9.38 12.76
N TYR A 122 11.31 9.67 12.73
CA TYR A 122 10.66 10.61 11.81
C TYR A 122 9.87 11.71 12.56
N LYS A 123 10.14 11.89 13.87
CA LYS A 123 9.56 12.98 14.68
C LYS A 123 10.39 14.25 14.53
#